data_AF-A0A251XP24-F1
#
_entry.id   AF-A0A251XP24-F1
#
_cell.length_a   1.000
_cell.length_b   1.000
_cell.length_c   1.000
_cell.angle_alpha   90.00
_cell.angle_beta   90.00
_cell.angle_gamma   90.00
#
_symmetry.space_group_name_H-M   'P 1'
#
loop_
_entity.id
_entity.type
_entity.pdbx_description
1 polymer ?
#
loop_
_entity_poly.entity_id
_entity_poly.type
_entity_poly.pdbx_seq_one_letter_code
_entity_poly.pdbx_strand_id
1 'polypeptide(L)'
;MVTTGIVYNLLLRGLPTIPGGDLPWSNEVLHVAVPLLVLLDWLFAPDRRALDYGAVGRVVVFPLAWVAITLARGPFTGNEVAGAATYYPYPFLDPATGGGGYGTVAVWVLVIAALICGLTLLLTWAGRRASRAPAA
;
A
#
# COMPACT_ATOMS: atom_id res chain seq x y z
N MET A 1 2.43 -6.81 1.41
CA MET A 1 1.26 -7.49 2.03
C MET A 1 0.75 -6.73 3.24
N VAL A 2 1.56 -6.48 4.29
CA VAL A 2 1.08 -5.74 5.47
C VAL A 2 0.57 -4.32 5.13
N THR A 3 1.32 -3.54 4.33
CA THR A 3 0.83 -2.22 3.85
C THR A 3 -0.50 -2.34 3.09
N THR A 4 -0.64 -3.36 2.24
CA THR A 4 -1.88 -3.64 1.49
C THR A 4 -3.05 -3.85 2.45
N GLY A 5 -2.86 -4.66 3.49
CA GLY A 5 -3.90 -4.89 4.50
C GLY A 5 -4.26 -3.61 5.28
N ILE A 6 -3.26 -2.81 5.65
CA ILE A 6 -3.50 -1.52 6.34
C ILE A 6 -4.30 -0.57 5.44
N VAL A 7 -3.84 -0.33 4.22
CA VAL A 7 -4.48 0.61 3.28
C VAL A 7 -5.90 0.16 2.95
N TYR A 8 -6.11 -1.13 2.66
CA TYR A 8 -7.44 -1.64 2.37
C TYR A 8 -8.40 -1.44 3.55
N ASN A 9 -8.02 -1.90 4.74
CA ASN A 9 -8.94 -1.87 5.89
C ASN A 9 -9.25 -0.44 6.35
N LEU A 10 -8.32 0.51 6.17
CA LEU A 10 -8.51 1.89 6.60
C LEU A 10 -9.15 2.78 5.53
N LEU A 11 -8.81 2.57 4.25
CA LEU A 11 -9.14 3.53 3.18
C LEU A 11 -10.07 2.98 2.10
N LEU A 12 -10.19 1.65 1.95
CA LEU A 12 -10.92 1.06 0.81
C LEU A 12 -12.10 0.15 1.22
N ARG A 13 -12.07 -0.41 2.43
CA ARG A 13 -13.10 -1.35 2.88
C ARG A 13 -14.46 -0.67 2.99
N GLY A 14 -15.47 -1.29 2.38
CA GLY A 14 -16.84 -0.78 2.36
C GLY A 14 -17.10 0.31 1.30
N LEU A 15 -16.11 0.64 0.46
CA LEU A 15 -16.34 1.50 -0.68
C LEU A 15 -17.11 0.76 -1.79
N PRO A 16 -17.93 1.46 -2.58
CA PRO A 16 -18.56 0.89 -3.76
C PRO A 16 -17.52 0.33 -4.73
N THR A 17 -17.74 -0.89 -5.16
CA THR A 17 -16.93 -1.60 -6.15
C THR A 17 -17.61 -1.54 -7.53
N ILE A 18 -16.87 -1.92 -8.56
CA ILE A 18 -17.42 -2.02 -9.93
C ILE A 18 -18.56 -3.06 -9.91
N PRO A 19 -19.73 -2.76 -10.49
CA PRO A 19 -20.83 -3.73 -10.58
C PRO A 19 -20.37 -5.05 -11.20
N GLY A 20 -20.58 -6.16 -10.49
CA GLY A 20 -20.14 -7.50 -10.92
C GLY A 20 -18.65 -7.82 -10.71
N GLY A 21 -17.85 -6.87 -10.22
CA GLY A 21 -16.44 -7.05 -9.89
C GLY A 21 -16.16 -7.36 -8.42
N ASP A 22 -17.17 -7.29 -7.55
CA ASP A 22 -16.99 -7.59 -6.13
C ASP A 22 -17.06 -9.09 -5.85
N LEU A 23 -15.93 -9.66 -5.44
CA LEU A 23 -15.88 -10.97 -4.79
C LEU A 23 -15.50 -10.74 -3.32
N PRO A 24 -16.48 -10.61 -2.40
CA PRO A 24 -16.20 -10.24 -1.01
C PRO A 24 -15.18 -11.15 -0.34
N TRP A 25 -15.28 -12.47 -0.56
CA TRP A 25 -14.33 -13.43 -0.01
C TRP A 25 -12.90 -13.21 -0.52
N SER A 26 -12.72 -12.81 -1.79
CA SER A 26 -11.41 -12.55 -2.38
C SER A 26 -10.77 -11.32 -1.73
N ASN A 27 -11.57 -10.28 -1.49
CA ASN A 27 -11.11 -9.10 -0.79
C ASN A 27 -10.67 -9.42 0.64
N GLU A 28 -11.44 -10.21 1.39
CA GLU A 28 -11.07 -10.66 2.73
C GLU A 28 -9.81 -11.53 2.73
N VAL A 29 -9.66 -12.46 1.80
CA VAL A 29 -8.46 -13.30 1.71
C VAL A 29 -7.22 -12.46 1.39
N LEU A 30 -7.28 -11.63 0.33
CA LEU A 30 -6.12 -10.89 -0.18
C LEU A 30 -5.72 -9.71 0.70
N HIS A 31 -6.68 -9.08 1.39
CA HIS A 31 -6.44 -7.84 2.13
C HIS A 31 -6.60 -7.98 3.65
N VAL A 32 -7.07 -9.12 4.16
CA VAL A 32 -7.17 -9.37 5.60
C VAL A 32 -6.40 -10.63 5.98
N ALA A 33 -6.82 -11.81 5.50
CA ALA A 33 -6.26 -13.07 5.95
C ALA A 33 -4.77 -13.22 5.60
N VAL A 34 -4.38 -13.03 4.33
CA VAL A 34 -2.98 -13.15 3.90
C VAL A 34 -2.09 -12.09 4.56
N PRO A 35 -2.44 -10.79 4.61
CA PRO A 35 -1.68 -9.80 5.35
C PRO A 35 -1.49 -10.14 6.84
N LEU A 36 -2.53 -10.67 7.51
CA LEU A 36 -2.43 -11.11 8.90
C LEU A 36 -1.48 -12.29 9.04
N LEU A 37 -1.60 -13.31 8.19
CA LEU A 37 -0.69 -14.46 8.20
C LEU A 37 0.78 -14.03 8.01
N VAL A 38 1.05 -13.11 7.07
CA VAL A 38 2.40 -12.55 6.88
C VAL A 38 2.89 -11.78 8.11
N LEU A 39 2.01 -11.02 8.78
CA LEU A 39 2.37 -10.32 10.00
C LEU A 39 2.69 -11.28 11.15
N LEU A 40 1.87 -12.31 11.33
CA LEU A 40 2.08 -13.35 12.35
C LEU A 40 3.39 -14.12 12.08
N ASP A 41 3.62 -14.49 10.82
CA ASP A 41 4.86 -15.13 10.38
C ASP A 41 6.09 -14.27 10.71
N TRP A 42 6.04 -12.95 10.50
CA TRP A 42 7.13 -12.05 10.91
C TRP A 42 7.31 -11.96 12.43
N LEU A 43 6.23 -12.05 13.20
CA LEU A 43 6.27 -11.93 14.65
C LEU A 43 6.78 -13.22 15.32
N PHE A 44 6.47 -14.39 14.74
CA PHE A 44 6.73 -15.69 15.35
C PHE A 44 7.83 -16.51 14.69
N ALA A 45 8.28 -16.17 13.47
CA ALA A 45 9.36 -16.88 12.75
C ALA A 45 10.53 -15.93 12.41
N PRO A 46 11.38 -15.56 13.40
CA PRO A 46 12.43 -14.54 13.24
C PRO A 46 13.70 -15.02 12.53
N ASP A 47 13.76 -16.27 12.05
CA ASP A 47 14.97 -16.88 11.48
C ASP A 47 15.28 -16.42 10.04
N ARG A 48 15.19 -15.11 9.80
CA ARG A 48 15.33 -14.51 8.47
C ARG A 48 16.57 -13.65 8.41
N ARG A 49 17.28 -13.74 7.30
CA ARG A 49 18.39 -12.84 7.00
C ARG A 49 17.91 -11.39 7.02
N ALA A 50 18.58 -10.56 7.81
CA ALA A 50 18.25 -9.15 7.89
C ALA A 50 18.50 -8.43 6.55
N LEU A 51 17.56 -7.56 6.18
CA LEU A 51 17.68 -6.71 5.00
C LEU A 51 18.78 -5.65 5.16
N ASP A 52 19.29 -5.14 4.04
CA ASP A 52 20.08 -3.90 4.00
C ASP A 52 19.17 -2.67 4.03
N TYR A 53 19.70 -1.53 4.48
CA TYR A 53 18.95 -0.27 4.46
C TYR A 53 18.59 0.17 3.04
N GLY A 54 19.30 -0.31 2.02
CA GLY A 54 18.95 -0.14 0.61
C GLY A 54 17.60 -0.76 0.22
N ALA A 55 17.05 -1.69 1.02
CA ALA A 55 15.73 -2.27 0.80
C ALA A 55 14.62 -1.21 0.81
N VAL A 56 14.74 -0.15 1.63
CA VAL A 56 13.75 0.92 1.70
C VAL A 56 13.56 1.59 0.35
N GLY A 57 14.66 1.97 -0.30
CA GLY A 57 14.64 2.58 -1.63
C GLY A 57 14.05 1.64 -2.69
N ARG A 58 14.46 0.36 -2.67
CA ARG A 58 13.97 -0.64 -3.63
C ARG A 58 12.47 -0.94 -3.47
N VAL A 59 11.94 -0.90 -2.25
CA VAL A 59 10.52 -1.14 -2.01
C VAL A 59 9.67 0.08 -2.38
N VAL A 60 10.12 1.29 -2.06
CA VAL A 60 9.31 2.51 -2.29
C VAL A 60 9.37 3.01 -3.74
N VAL A 61 10.42 2.69 -4.51
CA VAL A 61 10.55 3.19 -5.89
C VAL A 61 9.41 2.70 -6.80
N PHE A 62 8.98 1.45 -6.63
CA PHE A 62 7.92 0.87 -7.45
C PHE A 62 6.56 1.59 -7.28
N PRO A 63 6.00 1.74 -6.05
CA PRO A 63 4.75 2.45 -5.87
C PRO A 63 4.85 3.94 -6.23
N LEU A 64 6.00 4.59 -6.03
CA LEU A 64 6.19 5.98 -6.47
C LEU A 64 6.16 6.12 -8.00
N ALA A 65 6.83 5.21 -8.72
CA ALA A 65 6.78 5.19 -10.17
C ALA A 65 5.35 4.94 -10.68
N TRP A 66 4.65 3.98 -10.07
CA TRP A 66 3.26 3.68 -10.39
C TRP A 66 2.34 4.89 -10.14
N VAL A 67 2.48 5.59 -9.01
CA VAL A 67 1.65 6.76 -8.71
C VAL A 67 1.96 7.92 -9.65
N ALA A 68 3.22 8.13 -10.01
CA ALA A 68 3.62 9.16 -10.97
C ALA A 68 2.97 8.93 -12.34
N ILE A 69 3.01 7.69 -12.84
CA ILE A 69 2.36 7.31 -14.10
C ILE A 69 0.84 7.47 -13.99
N THR A 70 0.25 7.03 -12.88
CA THR A 70 -1.20 7.10 -12.64
C THR A 70 -1.68 8.55 -12.65
N LEU A 71 -1.03 9.45 -11.92
CA LEU A 71 -1.39 10.86 -11.86
C LEU A 71 -1.13 11.60 -13.18
N ALA A 72 -0.07 11.24 -13.90
CA ALA A 72 0.21 11.81 -15.21
C ALA A 72 -0.86 11.43 -16.26
N ARG A 73 -1.42 10.22 -16.16
CA ARG A 73 -2.43 9.70 -17.11
C ARG A 73 -3.86 10.03 -16.72
N GLY A 74 -4.16 10.17 -15.43
CA GLY A 74 -5.53 10.30 -14.92
C GLY A 74 -6.38 11.38 -15.59
N PRO A 75 -5.89 12.61 -15.81
CA PRO A 75 -6.62 13.68 -16.48
C PRO A 75 -6.98 13.39 -17.95
N PHE A 76 -6.27 12.45 -18.58
CA PHE A 76 -6.40 12.13 -20.00
C PHE A 76 -7.00 10.74 -20.24
N THR A 77 -7.41 10.04 -19.18
CA THR A 77 -7.97 8.69 -19.24
C THR A 77 -9.40 8.74 -18.72
N GLY A 78 -10.39 8.46 -19.57
CA GLY A 78 -11.78 8.37 -19.12
C GLY A 78 -12.04 7.11 -18.28
N ASN A 79 -13.07 7.17 -17.44
CA ASN A 79 -13.61 6.00 -16.75
C ASN A 79 -14.81 5.47 -17.54
N GLU A 80 -14.66 4.34 -18.21
CA GLU A 80 -15.69 3.75 -19.06
C GLU A 80 -16.86 3.17 -18.25
N VAL A 81 -16.63 2.79 -16.99
CA VAL A 81 -17.65 2.24 -16.10
C VAL A 81 -18.55 3.34 -15.56
N ALA A 82 -17.95 4.46 -15.14
CA ALA A 82 -18.68 5.58 -14.53
C ALA A 82 -19.08 6.67 -15.55
N GLY A 83 -18.59 6.60 -16.79
CA GLY A 83 -18.77 7.63 -17.81
C GLY A 83 -18.04 8.95 -17.51
N ALA A 84 -17.03 8.92 -16.63
CA ALA A 84 -16.29 10.12 -16.23
C ALA A 84 -15.16 10.45 -17.22
N ALA A 85 -14.86 11.74 -17.40
CA ALA A 85 -13.78 12.20 -18.29
C ALA A 85 -12.37 11.87 -17.77
N THR A 86 -12.24 11.57 -16.47
CA THR A 86 -10.97 11.25 -15.81
C THR A 86 -11.10 9.96 -15.02
N TYR A 87 -9.97 9.28 -14.81
CA TYR A 87 -9.90 8.02 -14.08
C TYR A 87 -8.74 8.01 -13.10
N TYR A 88 -9.07 7.75 -11.84
CA TYR A 88 -8.11 7.45 -10.79
C TYR A 88 -8.55 6.14 -10.12
N PRO A 89 -7.61 5.21 -9.87
CA PRO A 89 -7.95 3.88 -9.37
C PRO A 89 -8.45 3.88 -7.92
N TYR A 90 -8.15 4.94 -7.17
CA TYR A 90 -8.53 5.06 -5.77
C TYR A 90 -9.01 6.48 -5.46
N PRO A 91 -10.02 6.65 -4.57
CA PRO A 91 -10.55 7.97 -4.24
C PRO A 91 -9.51 8.90 -3.61
N PHE A 92 -8.56 8.36 -2.82
CA PHE A 92 -7.48 9.16 -2.23
C PHE A 92 -6.44 9.65 -3.25
N LEU A 93 -6.47 9.15 -4.49
CA LEU A 93 -5.67 9.66 -5.61
C LEU A 93 -6.46 10.59 -6.52
N ASP A 94 -7.77 10.68 -6.34
CA ASP A 94 -8.64 11.50 -7.16
C ASP A 94 -8.71 12.94 -6.59
N PRO A 95 -8.19 13.96 -7.30
CA PRO A 95 -8.26 15.34 -6.85
C PRO A 95 -9.70 15.86 -6.75
N ALA A 96 -10.70 15.22 -7.36
CA ALA A 96 -12.10 15.59 -7.25
C ALA A 96 -12.78 15.03 -5.98
N THR A 97 -12.20 14.00 -5.35
CA THR A 97 -12.80 13.40 -4.14
C THR A 97 -12.59 14.28 -2.90
N GLY A 98 -11.42 14.92 -2.78
CA GLY A 98 -11.09 15.81 -1.65
C GLY A 98 -11.22 17.28 -2.04
N GLY A 99 -11.75 18.12 -1.14
CA GLY A 99 -11.88 19.57 -1.40
C GLY A 99 -10.55 20.33 -1.64
N GLY A 100 -9.40 19.69 -1.40
CA GLY A 100 -8.06 20.26 -1.61
C GLY A 100 -7.37 19.87 -2.93
N GLY A 101 -8.05 19.19 -3.85
CA GLY A 101 -7.47 18.86 -5.16
C GLY A 101 -6.22 17.98 -5.06
N TYR A 102 -5.24 18.25 -5.93
CA TYR A 102 -3.95 17.57 -5.91
C TYR A 102 -3.14 17.79 -4.63
N GLY A 103 -3.46 18.82 -3.83
CA GLY A 103 -2.84 19.00 -2.51
C GLY A 103 -3.19 17.86 -1.56
N THR A 104 -4.47 17.46 -1.52
CA THR A 104 -4.92 16.29 -0.73
C THR A 104 -4.28 14.99 -1.25
N VAL A 105 -4.18 14.83 -2.57
CA VAL A 105 -3.52 13.67 -3.20
C VAL A 105 -2.05 13.57 -2.77
N ALA A 106 -1.31 14.69 -2.82
CA ALA A 106 0.09 14.72 -2.42
C ALA A 106 0.28 14.29 -0.95
N VAL A 107 -0.60 14.73 -0.05
CA VAL A 107 -0.59 14.30 1.36
C VAL A 107 -0.77 12.80 1.48
N TRP A 108 -1.74 12.20 0.79
CA TRP A 108 -1.94 10.75 0.83
C TRP A 108 -0.76 9.97 0.28
N VAL A 109 -0.17 10.42 -0.84
CA VAL A 109 1.05 9.82 -1.40
C VAL A 109 2.18 9.84 -0.38
N LEU A 110 2.41 10.97 0.30
CA LEU A 110 3.45 11.10 1.32
C LEU A 110 3.18 10.20 2.54
N VAL A 111 1.94 10.15 3.04
CA VAL A 111 1.57 9.31 4.19
C VAL A 111 1.78 7.83 3.88
N ILE A 112 1.33 7.36 2.70
CA ILE A 112 1.48 5.96 2.30
C ILE A 112 2.95 5.62 2.03
N ALA A 113 3.71 6.52 1.38
CA ALA A 113 5.14 6.33 1.18
C ALA A 113 5.89 6.25 2.52
N ALA A 114 5.55 7.12 3.47
CA ALA A 114 6.11 7.09 4.82
C ALA A 114 5.77 5.79 5.56
N LEU A 115 4.54 5.29 5.43
CA LEU A 115 4.14 3.99 5.99
C LEU A 115 4.99 2.84 5.42
N ILE A 116 5.17 2.79 4.09
CA ILE A 116 5.98 1.76 3.43
C ILE A 116 7.43 1.81 3.89
N CYS A 117 8.02 3.00 3.91
CA CYS A 117 9.39 3.21 4.37
C CYS A 117 9.54 2.85 5.84
N GLY A 118 8.62 3.29 6.70
CA GLY A 118 8.61 3.04 8.14
C GLY A 118 8.52 1.55 8.47
N LEU A 119 7.61 0.82 7.82
CA LEU A 119 7.50 -0.64 8.00
C LEU A 119 8.78 -1.36 7.53
N THR A 120 9.33 -0.97 6.39
CA THR A 120 10.56 -1.58 5.86
C THR A 120 11.75 -1.32 6.79
N LEU A 121 11.88 -0.09 7.32
CA LEU A 121 12.89 0.28 8.31
C LEU A 121 12.73 -0.50 9.62
N LEU A 122 11.50 -0.61 10.13
CA LEU A 122 11.19 -1.37 11.34
C LEU A 122 11.62 -2.83 11.21
N LEU A 123 11.26 -3.48 10.11
CA LEU A 123 11.63 -4.87 9.83
C LEU A 123 13.14 -5.05 9.68
N THR A 124 13.79 -4.12 8.95
CA THR A 124 15.24 -4.13 8.77
C THR A 124 15.97 -4.01 10.11
N TRP A 125 15.51 -3.10 10.97
CA TRP A 125 16.06 -2.90 12.30
C TRP A 125 15.83 -4.09 13.23
N ALA A 126 14.61 -4.64 13.24
CA ALA A 126 14.24 -5.78 14.08
C ALA A 126 15.05 -7.03 13.68
N GLY A 127 15.14 -7.31 12.38
CA GLY A 127 15.94 -8.42 11.87
C GLY A 127 17.42 -8.29 12.23
N ARG A 128 18.00 -7.09 12.10
CA ARG A 128 19.41 -6.87 12.48
C ARG A 128 19.67 -7.02 13.97
N ARG A 129 18.70 -6.69 14.83
CA ARG A 129 18.81 -6.91 16.28
C ARG A 129 18.77 -8.40 16.62
N ALA A 130 17.85 -9.14 16.00
CA ALA A 130 17.75 -10.59 16.18
C ALA A 130 19.02 -11.31 15.73
N SER A 131 19.62 -10.92 14.59
CA SER A 131 20.88 -11.50 14.10
C SER A 131 22.12 -11.17 14.95
N ARG A 132 22.02 -10.23 15.90
CA ARG A 132 23.11 -9.87 16.81
C ARG A 132 23.02 -10.55 18.18
N ALA A 133 21.91 -11.24 18.47
CA ALA A 133 21.80 -12.03 19.70
C ALA A 133 22.77 -13.22 19.63
N PRO A 134 23.64 -13.44 20.63
CA PRO A 134 24.50 -14.62 20.66
C PRO A 134 23.64 -15.89 20.61
N ALA A 135 24.05 -16.87 19.81
CA ALA A 135 23.50 -18.22 19.94
C ALA A 135 23.83 -18.72 21.35
N ALA A 136 22.80 -18.88 22.18
CA ALA A 136 22.89 -19.44 23.52
C ALA A 136 23.12 -20.96 23.46
#